data_AF-A0A183MWX1-F1
#
_entry.id   AF-A0A183MWX1-F1
#
_cell.length_a   1.000
_cell.length_b   1.000
_cell.length_c   1.000
_cell.angle_alpha   90.00
_cell.angle_beta   90.00
_cell.angle_gamma   90.00
#
_symmetry.space_group_name_H-M   'P 1'
#
loop_
_entity.id
_entity.type
_entity.pdbx_description
1 polymer ?
#
loop_
_entity_poly.entity_id
_entity_poly.type
_entity_poly.pdbx_seq_one_letter_code
_entity_poly.pdbx_strand_id
1 'polypeptide(L)'
;MGWCLTKSQHGFEKFAWLLPDYVTYGEGEETAIWSMHLLGAGLLFGGGSAYALAVTYITYKYLGHSRIRITRLVLTFISVSSFLLQPTTGLVARFMYDGDNIRKWKPTDQGYSFHVVSSMSEWITALSFICFIFTLVWELKDYKVHEIKIVRRWSILSDDNYGNNNDENMLS
;
A
#
# COMPACT_ATOMS: atom_id res chain seq x y z
N MET A 1 -4.40 -12.27 -56.91
CA MET A 1 -4.50 -13.38 -55.93
C MET A 1 -4.20 -12.77 -54.56
N GLY A 2 -5.12 -12.28 -53.72
CA GLY A 2 -6.46 -12.73 -53.41
C GLY A 2 -6.44 -13.56 -52.12
N TRP A 3 -7.15 -13.07 -51.08
CA TRP A 3 -7.57 -13.71 -49.80
C TRP A 3 -6.62 -13.54 -48.59
N CYS A 4 -6.89 -12.84 -47.46
CA CYS A 4 -8.05 -12.27 -46.73
C CYS A 4 -8.58 -13.10 -45.52
N LEU A 5 -8.42 -12.50 -44.31
CA LEU A 5 -9.18 -12.60 -43.02
C LEU A 5 -9.09 -13.89 -42.17
N THR A 6 -9.03 -13.85 -40.82
CA THR A 6 -9.95 -13.21 -39.83
C THR A 6 -9.20 -12.74 -38.56
N LYS A 7 -9.33 -11.49 -38.10
CA LYS A 7 -10.35 -10.89 -37.18
C LYS A 7 -10.47 -11.53 -35.78
N SER A 8 -9.76 -10.97 -34.79
CA SER A 8 -10.19 -10.90 -33.39
C SER A 8 -9.72 -9.57 -32.77
N GLN A 9 -10.48 -8.51 -33.07
CA GLN A 9 -10.22 -7.11 -32.68
C GLN A 9 -11.52 -6.48 -32.12
N HIS A 10 -12.35 -7.26 -31.41
CA HIS A 10 -13.66 -6.80 -30.90
C HIS A 10 -13.88 -7.11 -29.41
N GLY A 11 -12.83 -6.98 -28.60
CA GLY A 11 -12.93 -7.09 -27.13
C GLY A 11 -12.30 -5.94 -26.35
N PHE A 12 -11.27 -5.29 -26.91
CA PHE A 12 -10.48 -4.28 -26.19
C PHE A 12 -10.82 -2.82 -26.53
N GLU A 13 -11.70 -2.58 -27.51
CA GLU A 13 -12.06 -1.20 -27.87
C GLU A 13 -13.04 -0.59 -26.86
N LYS A 14 -13.90 -1.37 -26.21
CA LYS A 14 -14.96 -0.79 -25.35
C LYS A 14 -14.51 -0.29 -23.98
N PHE A 15 -13.26 -0.55 -23.58
CA PHE A 15 -12.69 0.01 -22.36
C PHE A 15 -11.82 1.27 -22.62
N ALA A 16 -11.46 1.53 -23.88
CA ALA A 16 -10.64 2.68 -24.23
C ALA A 16 -11.45 3.98 -24.40
N TRP A 17 -12.77 3.89 -24.65
CA TRP A 17 -13.64 5.04 -24.97
C TRP A 17 -14.26 5.76 -23.74
N LEU A 18 -13.81 5.49 -22.50
CA LEU A 18 -14.28 6.20 -21.30
C LEU A 18 -13.28 7.20 -20.71
N LEU A 19 -12.14 7.43 -21.36
CA LEU A 19 -11.23 8.52 -20.98
C LEU A 19 -11.32 9.62 -22.05
N PRO A 20 -11.55 10.89 -21.66
CA PRO A 20 -11.65 11.99 -22.62
C PRO A 20 -10.35 12.11 -23.42
N ASP A 21 -10.49 12.35 -24.72
CA ASP A 21 -9.43 12.67 -25.67
C ASP A 21 -8.44 13.70 -25.08
N TYR A 22 -7.24 13.27 -24.70
CA TYR A 22 -6.11 14.19 -24.54
C TYR A 22 -4.76 13.47 -24.56
N VAL A 23 -4.32 12.98 -25.73
CA VAL A 23 -2.90 12.64 -25.92
C VAL A 23 -2.47 13.03 -27.34
N THR A 24 -1.88 14.21 -27.46
CA THR A 24 -0.83 14.47 -28.44
C THR A 24 0.43 13.74 -27.95
N TYR A 25 1.02 12.89 -28.81
CA TYR A 25 2.02 11.85 -28.50
C TYR A 25 3.34 12.33 -27.84
N GLY A 26 3.54 13.63 -27.58
CA GLY A 26 4.74 14.18 -26.93
C GLY A 26 4.47 14.91 -25.60
N GLU A 27 3.37 15.64 -25.48
CA GLU A 27 2.98 16.33 -24.25
C GLU A 27 2.10 15.45 -23.34
N GLY A 28 1.36 14.50 -23.94
CA GLY A 28 0.52 13.56 -23.21
C GLY A 28 1.31 12.49 -22.45
N GLU A 29 2.49 12.09 -22.93
CA GLU A 29 3.30 11.05 -22.27
C GLU A 29 3.88 11.56 -20.94
N GLU A 30 4.44 12.77 -20.92
CA GLU A 30 5.04 13.34 -19.70
C GLU A 30 3.99 13.62 -18.62
N THR A 31 2.82 14.09 -19.03
CA THR A 31 1.69 14.35 -18.13
C THR A 31 1.04 13.06 -17.63
N ALA A 32 0.96 12.01 -18.46
CA ALA A 32 0.52 10.69 -18.04
C ALA A 32 1.47 10.06 -17.02
N ILE A 33 2.79 10.12 -17.26
CA ILE A 33 3.81 9.60 -16.32
C ILE A 33 3.70 10.32 -14.98
N TRP A 34 3.57 11.65 -14.97
CA TRP A 34 3.41 12.43 -13.75
C TRP A 34 2.13 12.07 -12.99
N SER A 35 1.02 11.88 -13.72
CA SER A 35 -0.27 11.48 -13.13
C SER A 35 -0.20 10.09 -12.50
N MET A 36 0.41 9.12 -13.19
CA MET A 36 0.61 7.77 -12.65
C MET A 36 1.57 7.78 -11.45
N HIS A 37 2.61 8.60 -11.48
CA HIS A 37 3.51 8.78 -10.33
C HIS A 37 2.77 9.35 -9.12
N LEU A 38 1.94 10.38 -9.29
CA LEU A 38 1.17 10.98 -8.20
C LEU A 38 0.12 10.00 -7.65
N LEU A 39 -0.55 9.24 -8.51
CA LEU A 39 -1.47 8.16 -8.12
C LEU A 39 -0.73 7.09 -7.30
N GLY A 40 0.42 6.62 -7.82
CA GLY A 40 1.25 5.62 -7.16
C GLY A 40 1.77 6.09 -5.81
N ALA A 41 2.29 7.31 -5.72
CA ALA A 41 2.76 7.92 -4.48
C ALA A 41 1.61 8.12 -3.48
N GLY A 42 0.43 8.56 -3.94
CA GLY A 42 -0.76 8.71 -3.11
C GLY A 42 -1.23 7.38 -2.52
N LEU A 43 -1.26 6.32 -3.32
CA LEU A 43 -1.61 4.97 -2.86
C LEU A 43 -0.55 4.40 -1.92
N LEU A 44 0.72 4.47 -2.29
CA LEU A 44 1.82 3.90 -1.52
C LEU A 44 2.01 4.63 -0.19
N PHE A 45 2.18 5.94 -0.22
CA PHE A 45 2.52 6.71 0.98
C PHE A 45 1.27 7.18 1.73
N GLY A 46 0.22 7.59 1.03
CA GLY A 46 -1.05 7.97 1.67
C GLY A 46 -1.79 6.75 2.23
N GLY A 47 -2.04 5.76 1.38
CA GLY A 47 -2.64 4.48 1.80
C GLY A 47 -1.77 3.73 2.79
N GLY A 48 -0.45 3.70 2.57
CA GLY A 48 0.51 3.17 3.54
C GLY A 48 0.44 3.90 4.89
N SER A 49 0.24 5.22 4.91
CA SER A 49 0.23 5.98 6.18
C SER A 49 -1.01 5.65 6.99
N ALA A 50 -2.16 5.53 6.32
CA ALA A 50 -3.39 5.04 6.94
C ALA A 50 -3.21 3.62 7.50
N TYR A 51 -2.54 2.74 6.75
CA TYR A 51 -2.21 1.40 7.21
C TYR A 51 -1.27 1.42 8.43
N ALA A 52 -0.21 2.22 8.40
CA ALA A 52 0.75 2.35 9.51
C ALA A 52 0.07 2.88 10.79
N LEU A 53 -0.85 3.85 10.66
CA LEU A 53 -1.69 4.33 11.75
C LEU A 53 -2.58 3.22 12.32
N ALA A 54 -3.27 2.46 11.47
CA ALA A 54 -4.13 1.37 11.91
C ALA A 54 -3.33 0.28 12.64
N VAL A 55 -2.18 -0.14 12.10
CA VAL A 55 -1.32 -1.14 12.74
C VAL A 55 -0.70 -0.63 14.03
N THR A 56 -0.30 0.64 14.09
CA THR A 56 0.20 1.26 15.32
C THR A 56 -0.88 1.32 16.40
N TYR A 57 -2.12 1.64 16.03
CA TYR A 57 -3.26 1.62 16.94
C TYR A 57 -3.55 0.21 17.48
N ILE A 58 -3.56 -0.80 16.61
CA ILE A 58 -3.70 -2.21 17.01
C ILE A 58 -2.54 -2.61 17.94
N THR A 59 -1.31 -2.25 17.59
CA THR A 59 -0.11 -2.51 18.41
C THR A 59 -0.24 -1.87 19.80
N TYR A 60 -0.73 -0.64 19.88
CA TYR A 60 -0.96 0.06 21.15
C TYR A 60 -1.98 -0.67 22.03
N LYS A 61 -3.06 -1.18 21.42
CA LYS A 61 -4.16 -1.84 22.12
C LYS A 61 -3.83 -3.28 22.55
N TYR A 62 -3.13 -4.06 21.73
CA TYR A 62 -2.98 -5.51 21.90
C TYR A 62 -1.57 -5.97 22.31
N LEU A 63 -0.51 -5.26 21.92
CA LEU A 63 0.84 -5.57 22.41
C LEU A 63 1.06 -4.77 23.69
N GLY A 64 1.63 -5.39 24.74
CA GLY A 64 2.00 -4.70 25.98
C GLY A 64 3.12 -3.65 25.81
N HIS A 65 3.75 -3.22 26.91
CA HIS A 65 4.92 -2.33 26.84
C HIS A 65 6.09 -3.05 26.14
N SER A 66 6.28 -2.74 24.86
CA SER A 66 7.35 -3.29 24.03
C SER A 66 8.04 -2.17 23.25
N ARG A 67 9.33 -2.34 22.99
CA ARG A 67 10.12 -1.42 22.15
C ARG A 67 9.48 -1.26 20.75
N ILE A 68 8.87 -2.32 20.23
CA ILE A 68 8.16 -2.33 18.94
C ILE A 68 7.03 -1.30 18.90
N ARG A 69 6.28 -1.15 20.00
CA ARG A 69 5.19 -0.16 20.10
C ARG A 69 5.72 1.27 19.92
N ILE A 70 6.81 1.61 20.61
CA ILE A 70 7.43 2.95 20.54
C ILE A 70 8.02 3.17 19.15
N THR A 71 8.76 2.19 18.61
CA THR A 71 9.35 2.27 17.26
C THR A 71 8.28 2.51 16.19
N ARG A 72 7.15 1.80 16.23
CA ARG A 72 6.04 1.99 15.28
C ARG A 72 5.38 3.36 15.40
N LEU A 73 5.21 3.85 16.63
CA LEU A 73 4.67 5.19 16.87
C LEU A 73 5.57 6.27 16.25
N VAL A 74 6.88 6.19 16.50
CA VAL A 74 7.86 7.13 15.95
C VAL A 74 7.92 7.06 14.42
N LEU A 75 7.99 5.85 13.84
CA LEU A 75 8.03 5.66 12.38
C LEU A 75 6.75 6.18 11.71
N THR A 76 5.58 5.90 12.30
CA THR A 76 4.31 6.39 11.78
C THR A 76 4.23 7.91 11.85
N PHE A 77 4.69 8.52 12.94
CA PHE A 77 4.73 9.97 13.08
C PHE A 77 5.64 10.60 12.02
N ILE A 78 6.87 10.10 11.86
CA ILE A 78 7.82 10.57 10.84
C ILE A 78 7.22 10.44 9.42
N SER A 79 6.61 9.29 9.12
CA SER A 79 5.97 9.02 7.83
C SER A 79 4.85 10.00 7.53
N VAL A 80 3.91 10.18 8.46
CA VAL A 80 2.75 11.07 8.28
C VAL A 80 3.21 12.52 8.14
N SER A 81 4.12 12.99 9.00
CA SER A 81 4.64 14.34 8.92
C SER A 81 5.36 14.60 7.60
N SER A 82 6.22 13.68 7.16
CA SER A 82 6.99 13.83 5.92
C SER A 82 6.09 13.76 4.68
N PHE A 83 5.08 12.88 4.69
CA PHE A 83 4.08 12.78 3.61
C PHE A 83 3.24 14.05 3.45
N LEU A 84 2.96 14.78 4.54
CA LEU A 84 2.28 16.07 4.47
C LEU A 84 3.21 17.22 4.02
N LEU A 85 4.49 17.16 4.40
CA LEU A 85 5.49 18.16 4.04
C LEU A 85 5.87 18.12 2.55
N GLN A 86 6.00 16.94 1.95
CA GLN A 86 6.42 16.80 0.56
C GLN A 86 5.52 17.56 -0.44
N PRO A 87 4.19 17.33 -0.51
CA PRO A 87 3.34 17.99 -1.49
C PRO A 87 3.19 19.49 -1.21
N THR A 88 3.20 19.90 0.06
CA THR A 88 3.07 21.31 0.43
C THR A 88 4.30 22.12 0.04
N THR A 89 5.49 21.65 0.43
CA THR A 89 6.76 22.30 0.06
C THR A 89 7.05 22.18 -1.43
N GLY A 90 6.69 21.06 -2.07
CA GLY A 90 6.81 20.86 -3.51
C GLY A 90 5.93 21.83 -4.31
N LEU A 91 4.69 22.05 -3.86
CA LEU A 91 3.78 23.01 -4.49
C LEU A 91 4.27 24.45 -4.31
N VAL A 92 4.73 24.82 -3.10
CA VAL A 92 5.32 26.14 -2.85
C VAL A 92 6.55 26.37 -3.73
N ALA A 93 7.43 25.38 -3.85
CA ALA A 93 8.60 25.46 -4.73
C ALA A 93 8.18 25.76 -6.17
N ARG A 94 7.17 25.03 -6.68
CA ARG A 94 6.65 25.22 -8.05
C ARG A 94 6.02 26.59 -8.26
N PHE A 95 5.30 27.12 -7.28
CA PHE A 95 4.72 28.47 -7.37
C PHE A 95 5.77 29.58 -7.38
N MET A 96 6.86 29.39 -6.66
CA MET A 96 7.95 30.36 -6.55
C MET A 96 8.99 30.22 -7.67
N TYR A 97 8.89 29.20 -8.51
CA TYR A 97 9.91 28.88 -9.50
C TYR A 97 9.98 29.92 -10.62
N ASP A 98 11.18 30.45 -10.88
CA ASP A 98 11.43 31.51 -11.87
C ASP A 98 12.38 31.09 -13.02
N GLY A 99 12.82 29.83 -13.05
CA GLY A 99 13.77 29.34 -14.04
C GLY A 99 13.14 28.85 -15.35
N ASP A 100 13.97 28.68 -16.38
CA ASP A 100 13.51 28.30 -17.73
C ASP A 100 13.14 26.82 -17.88
N ASN A 101 13.73 25.93 -17.07
CA ASN A 101 13.53 24.49 -17.21
C ASN A 101 13.26 23.80 -15.87
N ILE A 102 11.99 23.47 -15.63
CA ILE A 102 11.48 22.93 -14.37
C ILE A 102 12.04 21.55 -13.97
N ARG A 103 12.77 20.90 -14.87
CA ARG A 103 13.50 19.64 -14.62
C ARG A 103 14.91 19.86 -14.10
N LYS A 104 15.46 21.07 -14.22
CA LYS A 104 16.84 21.41 -13.87
C LYS A 104 16.87 22.56 -12.87
N TRP A 105 16.73 22.22 -11.60
CA TRP A 105 16.78 23.15 -10.49
C TRP A 105 18.23 23.54 -10.15
N LYS A 106 18.49 24.84 -10.12
CA LYS A 106 19.77 25.42 -9.68
C LYS A 106 19.60 26.07 -8.31
N PRO A 107 20.67 26.13 -7.49
CA PRO A 107 20.63 26.83 -6.20
C PRO A 107 20.27 28.33 -6.29
N THR A 108 20.38 28.92 -7.48
CA THR A 108 20.01 30.32 -7.76
C THR A 108 18.52 30.51 -8.04
N ASP A 109 17.80 29.44 -8.39
CA ASP A 109 16.40 29.52 -8.77
C ASP A 109 15.53 29.76 -7.53
N GLN A 110 14.50 30.58 -7.68
CA GLN A 110 13.59 30.86 -6.59
C GLN A 110 12.79 29.59 -6.24
N GLY A 111 12.58 29.36 -4.94
CA GLY A 111 11.92 28.14 -4.45
C GLY A 111 12.82 26.89 -4.37
N TYR A 112 14.11 26.97 -4.76
CA TYR A 112 15.04 25.83 -4.72
C TYR A 112 15.10 25.15 -3.34
N SER A 113 15.18 25.91 -2.26
CA SER A 113 15.20 25.35 -0.90
C SER A 113 13.94 24.54 -0.60
N PHE A 114 12.76 25.00 -1.03
CA PHE A 114 11.51 24.26 -0.85
C PHE A 114 11.48 22.99 -1.71
N HIS A 115 12.05 23.04 -2.92
CA HIS A 115 12.20 21.85 -3.76
C HIS A 115 13.09 20.79 -3.08
N VAL A 116 14.22 21.20 -2.53
CA VAL A 116 15.13 20.29 -1.79
C VAL A 116 14.44 19.70 -0.57
N VAL A 117 13.73 20.51 0.23
CA VAL A 117 12.98 20.03 1.40
C VAL A 117 11.91 19.02 0.98
N SER A 118 11.18 19.29 -0.09
CA SER A 118 10.19 18.37 -0.67
C SER A 118 10.83 17.04 -1.03
N SER A 119 11.93 17.05 -1.79
CA SER A 119 12.66 15.83 -2.16
C SER A 119 13.21 15.08 -0.95
N MET A 120 13.77 15.77 0.04
CA MET A 120 14.27 15.12 1.27
C MET A 120 13.13 14.46 2.05
N SER A 121 11.98 15.12 2.16
CA SER A 121 10.80 14.55 2.81
C SER A 121 10.25 13.31 2.09
N GLU A 122 10.41 13.22 0.77
CA GLU A 122 10.08 12.02 0.00
C GLU A 122 10.94 10.82 0.41
N TRP A 123 12.26 10.99 0.44
CA TRP A 123 13.19 9.95 0.87
C TRP A 123 12.97 9.54 2.33
N ILE A 124 12.71 10.50 3.21
CA ILE A 124 12.39 10.22 4.62
C ILE A 124 11.11 9.39 4.73
N THR A 125 10.07 9.76 3.98
CA THR A 125 8.81 9.00 3.94
C THR A 125 9.07 7.57 3.47
N ALA A 126 9.77 7.39 2.35
CA ALA A 126 10.09 6.06 1.81
C ALA A 126 10.90 5.19 2.80
N LEU A 127 11.97 5.74 3.39
CA LEU A 127 12.79 5.02 4.36
C LEU A 127 12.01 4.67 5.63
N SER A 128 11.15 5.58 6.11
CA SER A 128 10.30 5.32 7.28
C SER A 128 9.33 4.16 7.03
N PHE A 129 8.76 4.05 5.82
CA PHE A 129 7.90 2.94 5.42
C PHE A 129 8.64 1.61 5.38
N ILE A 130 9.83 1.60 4.78
CA ILE A 130 10.67 0.40 4.71
C ILE A 130 11.00 -0.08 6.13
N CYS A 131 11.43 0.83 7.00
CA CYS A 131 11.68 0.53 8.41
C CYS A 131 10.42 0.03 9.12
N PHE A 132 9.25 0.62 8.84
CA PHE A 132 7.97 0.18 9.43
C PHE A 132 7.64 -1.25 9.03
N ILE A 133 7.79 -1.60 7.75
CA ILE A 133 7.58 -2.96 7.25
C ILE A 133 8.54 -3.94 7.92
N PHE A 134 9.81 -3.57 8.13
CA PHE A 134 10.75 -4.43 8.87
C PHE A 134 10.26 -4.73 10.30
N THR A 135 9.61 -3.77 10.97
CA THR A 135 9.01 -4.05 12.29
C THR A 135 7.89 -5.08 12.20
N LEU A 136 7.15 -5.14 11.09
CA LEU A 136 6.11 -6.16 10.87
C LEU A 136 6.72 -7.53 10.60
N VAL A 137 7.72 -7.58 9.71
CA VAL A 137 8.42 -8.83 9.38
C VAL A 137 9.05 -9.44 10.62
N TRP A 138 9.68 -8.63 11.47
CA TRP A 138 10.27 -9.11 12.72
C TRP A 138 9.19 -9.66 13.66
N GLU A 139 8.10 -8.92 13.85
CA GLU A 139 7.02 -9.36 14.74
C GLU A 139 6.35 -10.65 14.23
N LEU A 140 6.05 -10.73 12.93
CA LEU A 140 5.38 -11.88 12.31
C LEU A 140 6.27 -13.13 12.24
N LYS A 141 7.59 -12.98 12.26
CA LYS A 141 8.53 -14.10 12.29
C LYS A 141 8.38 -14.94 13.56
N ASP A 142 8.01 -14.32 14.68
CA ASP A 142 7.88 -14.99 15.97
C ASP A 142 6.48 -15.59 16.20
N TYR A 143 5.50 -15.29 15.34
CA TYR A 143 4.15 -15.83 15.45
C TYR A 143 4.08 -17.29 14.98
N LYS A 144 3.77 -18.21 15.91
CA LYS A 144 3.34 -19.57 15.58
C LYS A 144 1.82 -19.62 15.56
N VAL A 145 1.24 -20.01 14.42
CA VAL A 145 -0.20 -20.25 14.32
C VAL A 145 -0.52 -21.47 15.18
N HIS A 146 -1.27 -21.29 16.27
CA HIS A 146 -1.80 -22.43 17.01
C HIS A 146 -2.83 -23.14 16.14
N GLU A 147 -2.59 -24.43 15.93
CA GLU A 147 -3.49 -25.30 15.18
C GLU A 147 -4.86 -25.29 15.86
N ILE A 148 -5.84 -24.69 15.19
CA ILE A 148 -7.22 -24.81 15.61
C ILE A 148 -7.60 -26.27 15.35
N LYS A 149 -7.82 -27.04 16.42
CA LYS A 149 -8.31 -28.41 16.28
C LYS A 149 -9.69 -28.36 15.63
N ILE A 150 -9.75 -28.66 14.32
CA ILE A 150 -11.01 -28.75 13.59
C ILE A 150 -11.71 -30.02 14.06
N VAL A 151 -12.54 -29.91 15.09
CA VAL A 151 -13.42 -30.99 15.50
C VAL A 151 -14.51 -31.10 14.45
N ARG A 152 -14.41 -32.11 13.58
CA ARG A 152 -15.43 -32.37 12.57
C ARG A 152 -16.66 -32.95 13.25
N ARG A 153 -17.81 -32.30 13.11
CA ARG A 153 -19.10 -32.72 13.70
C ARG A 153 -19.45 -34.19 13.41
N TRP A 154 -19.06 -34.72 12.26
CA TRP A 154 -19.29 -36.12 11.88
C TRP A 154 -18.58 -37.12 12.80
N SER A 155 -17.39 -36.80 13.33
CA SER A 155 -16.68 -37.72 14.24
C SER A 155 -17.38 -37.83 15.60
N ILE A 156 -18.03 -36.76 16.06
CA ILE A 156 -18.83 -36.77 17.30
C ILE A 156 -20.04 -37.70 17.14
N LEU A 157 -20.76 -37.58 16.02
CA LEU A 157 -21.94 -38.40 15.74
C LEU A 157 -21.63 -39.89 15.56
N SER A 158 -20.41 -40.22 15.12
CA SER A 158 -19.93 -41.60 15.02
C SER A 158 -19.64 -42.21 16.38
N ASP A 159 -19.00 -41.46 17.29
CA ASP A 159 -18.76 -41.92 18.66
C ASP A 159 -20.09 -42.11 19.43
N ASP A 160 -21.03 -41.16 19.29
CA ASP A 160 -22.33 -41.23 19.95
C ASP A 160 -23.15 -42.45 19.49
N ASN A 161 -23.17 -42.74 18.17
CA ASN A 161 -23.86 -43.92 17.64
C ASN A 161 -23.20 -45.23 18.10
N TYR A 162 -21.88 -45.29 18.18
CA TYR A 162 -21.19 -46.50 18.60
C TYR A 162 -21.42 -46.79 20.09
N GLY A 163 -21.43 -45.77 20.94
CA GLY A 163 -21.77 -45.89 22.36
C GLY A 163 -23.18 -46.43 22.57
N ASN A 164 -24.18 -45.81 21.92
CA ASN A 164 -25.58 -46.21 22.10
C ASN A 164 -25.86 -47.67 21.68
N ASN A 165 -25.26 -48.14 20.58
CA ASN A 165 -25.43 -49.51 20.12
C ASN A 165 -24.83 -50.56 21.08
N ASN A 166 -23.77 -50.22 21.82
CA ASN A 166 -23.17 -51.15 22.77
C ASN A 166 -24.00 -51.26 24.06
N ASP A 167 -24.59 -50.15 24.51
CA ASP A 167 -25.43 -50.12 25.70
C ASP A 167 -26.74 -50.90 25.49
N GLU A 168 -27.34 -50.81 24.29
CA GLU A 168 -28.53 -51.59 23.92
C GLU A 168 -28.25 -53.11 23.89
N ASN A 169 -27.08 -53.53 23.41
CA ASN A 169 -26.70 -54.94 23.35
C ASN A 169 -26.34 -55.56 24.71
N MET A 170 -26.03 -54.76 25.74
CA MET A 170 -25.79 -55.27 27.11
C MET A 170 -27.07 -55.44 27.93
N LEU A 171 -28.19 -54.87 27.48
CA LEU A 171 -29.48 -54.92 28.16
C LEU A 171 -30.42 -56.03 27.64
N SER A 172 -30.02 -56.78 26.61
CA SER A 172 -30.76 -57.95 26.07
C SER A 172 -30.19 -59.27 26.56
#